data_AF-A0AAW9NVS8-F1
#
_entry.id   AF-A0AAW9NVS8-F1
#
_cell.length_a   1.000
_cell.length_b   1.000
_cell.length_c   1.000
_cell.angle_alpha   90.00
_cell.angle_beta   90.00
_cell.angle_gamma   90.00
#
_symmetry.space_group_name_H-M   'P 1'
#
loop_
_entity.id
_entity.type
_entity.pdbx_description
1 polymer ?
#
loop_
_entity_poly.entity_id
_entity_poly.type
_entity_poly.pdbx_seq_one_letter_code
_entity_poly.pdbx_strand_id
1 'polypeptide(L)' 'FKNTYIANISHMGIYIGNDQFIHAGTNGVEISKVTHSYWTERFVAYKRFNGID' A
#
# COMPACT_ATOMS: atom_id res chain seq x y z
N PHE A 1 3.52 2.40 2.77
CA PHE A 1 2.77 2.65 4.01
C PHE A 1 3.70 2.58 5.20
N LYS A 2 3.56 3.50 6.16
CA LYS A 2 4.36 3.55 7.39
C LYS A 2 3.63 2.93 8.58
N ASN A 3 4.36 2.52 9.61
CA ASN A 3 3.81 2.10 10.91
C ASN A 3 2.71 1.02 10.80
N THR A 4 2.98 -0.03 10.02
CA THR A 4 2.08 -1.19 9.89
C THR A 4 2.51 -2.31 10.85
N TYR A 5 3.55 -3.08 10.49
CA TYR A 5 4.10 -4.15 11.34
C TYR A 5 5.39 -3.74 12.06
N ILE A 6 6.12 -2.74 11.55
CA ILE A 6 7.22 -2.04 12.25
C ILE A 6 7.16 -0.53 12.00
N ALA A 7 7.87 0.25 12.82
CA ALA A 7 8.01 1.70 12.69
C ALA A 7 8.65 2.11 11.35
N ASN A 8 8.35 3.34 10.91
CA ASN A 8 8.73 3.88 9.59
C ASN A 8 8.07 3.10 8.44
N ILE A 9 8.57 3.29 7.21
CA ILE A 9 8.06 2.61 6.01
C ILE A 9 8.27 1.12 6.20
N SER A 10 7.16 0.39 6.27
CA SER A 10 7.17 -1.05 6.50
C SER A 10 6.33 -1.81 5.49
N HIS A 11 5.34 -1.21 4.82
CA HIS A 11 4.43 -1.98 3.96
C HIS A 11 4.29 -1.38 2.58
N MET A 12 4.07 -2.23 1.59
CA MET A 12 3.84 -1.84 0.20
C MET A 12 2.74 -2.66 -0.43
N GLY A 13 2.18 -2.14 -1.52
CA GLY A 13 1.27 -2.87 -2.38
C GLY A 13 1.26 -2.26 -3.76
N ILE A 14 0.63 -2.95 -4.70
CA ILE A 14 0.56 -2.54 -6.10
C ILE A 14 -0.76 -1.82 -6.31
N TYR A 15 -0.69 -0.57 -6.76
CA TYR A 15 -1.90 0.19 -7.10
C TYR A 15 -2.54 -0.39 -8.36
N ILE A 16 -3.84 -0.66 -8.31
CA ILE A 16 -4.60 -1.32 -9.38
C ILE A 16 -5.72 -0.44 -9.96
N GLY A 17 -5.79 0.84 -9.56
CA GLY A 17 -6.82 1.79 -10.02
C GLY A 17 -7.96 1.98 -9.02
N ASN A 18 -8.81 2.99 -9.23
CA ASN A 18 -9.97 3.31 -8.38
C ASN A 18 -9.68 3.40 -6.87
N ASP A 19 -8.54 4.02 -6.52
CA ASP A 19 -8.02 4.10 -5.14
C ASP A 19 -7.72 2.73 -4.52
N GLN A 20 -7.69 1.65 -5.29
CA GLN A 20 -7.43 0.30 -4.80
C GLN A 20 -5.99 -0.12 -5.00
N PHE A 21 -5.51 -0.93 -4.07
CA PHE A 21 -4.21 -1.57 -4.14
C PHE A 21 -4.30 -3.01 -3.64
N ILE A 22 -3.55 -3.91 -4.26
CA ILE A 22 -3.37 -5.30 -3.84
C ILE A 22 -2.12 -5.42 -2.97
N HIS A 23 -2.23 -6.13 -1.84
CA HIS A 23 -1.13 -6.30 -0.89
C HIS A 23 -1.25 -7.61 -0.09
N ALA A 24 -0.15 -8.02 0.55
CA ALA A 24 -0.18 -9.09 1.55
C ALA A 24 -0.74 -8.52 2.87
N GLY A 25 -2.00 -8.78 3.18
CA GLY A 25 -2.66 -8.40 4.42
C GLY A 25 -2.57 -9.48 5.50
N THR A 26 -3.38 -9.33 6.53
CA THR A 26 -3.39 -10.24 7.69
C THR A 26 -3.81 -11.65 7.29
N ASN A 27 -4.76 -11.79 6.36
CA ASN A 27 -5.33 -13.08 5.97
C ASN A 27 -4.85 -13.57 4.59
N GLY A 28 -3.73 -13.05 4.10
CA GLY A 28 -3.17 -13.38 2.78
C GLY A 28 -3.28 -12.23 1.80
N VAL A 29 -3.57 -12.53 0.53
CA VAL A 29 -3.65 -11.49 -0.52
C VAL A 29 -4.99 -10.77 -0.43
N GLU A 30 -4.95 -9.46 -0.22
CA GLU A 30 -6.12 -8.61 0.00
C GLU A 30 -6.13 -7.42 -0.97
N ILE A 31 -7.33 -6.94 -1.29
CA ILE A 31 -7.55 -5.68 -2.01
C ILE A 31 -8.14 -4.68 -1.03
N SER A 32 -7.44 -3.57 -0.84
CA SER A 32 -7.86 -2.48 0.05
C SER A 32 -7.98 -1.18 -0.73
N LYS A 33 -8.75 -0.22 -0.19
CA LYS A 33 -8.77 1.17 -0.68
C LYS A 33 -7.75 2.01 0.08
N VAL A 34 -6.92 2.77 -0.63
CA VAL A 34 -5.99 3.75 -0.06
C VAL A 34 -6.74 4.79 0.76
N THR A 35 -7.97 5.12 0.38
CA THR A 35 -8.87 6.07 1.06
C THR A 35 -9.49 5.56 2.34
N HIS A 36 -9.37 4.25 2.66
CA HIS A 36 -9.80 3.72 3.94
C HIS A 36 -8.94 4.33 5.07
N SER A 37 -9.56 4.79 6.17
CA SER A 37 -8.91 5.56 7.24
C SER A 37 -7.56 4.97 7.70
N TYR A 38 -7.54 3.66 7.96
CA TYR A 38 -6.32 2.93 8.32
C TYR A 38 -5.17 3.13 7.33
N TRP A 39 -5.45 3.05 6.02
CA TRP A 39 -4.46 3.17 4.96
C TRP A 39 -4.12 4.64 4.67
N THR A 40 -5.09 5.56 4.75
CA THR A 40 -4.88 7.01 4.60
C THR A 40 -3.88 7.53 5.63
N GLU A 41 -4.03 7.19 6.91
CA GLU A 41 -3.12 7.62 7.98
C GLU A 41 -1.68 7.09 7.81
N ARG A 42 -1.55 5.95 7.12
CA ARG A 42 -0.29 5.24 6.91
C ARG A 42 0.29 5.49 5.53
N PHE A 43 -0.41 6.22 4.66
CA PHE A 43 0.06 6.52 3.32
C PHE A 43 1.32 7.38 3.39
N VAL A 44 2.25 7.12 2.47
CA VAL A 44 3.53 7.85 2.40
C VAL A 44 3.68 8.47 1.02
N ALA A 45 3.70 7.63 -0.01
CA ALA A 45 3.79 8.06 -1.39
C ALA A 45 3.38 6.93 -2.34
N TYR A 46 3.06 7.30 -3.57
CA TYR A 46 3.11 6.39 -4.71
C TYR A 46 4.50 6.45 -5.35
N LYS A 47 4.96 5.34 -5.92
CA LYS A 47 6.17 5.28 -6.75
C LYS A 47 5.89 4.44 -7.98
N ARG A 48 6.30 4.93 -9.14
CA ARG A 48 6.30 4.20 -10.41
C ARG A 48 7.73 3.87 -10.77
N PHE A 49 7.98 2.64 -11.21
CA PHE A 49 9.24 2.28 -11.86
C PHE A 49 9.16 2.76 -13.30
N ASN A 50 10.04 3.68 -13.69
CA ASN A 50 10.14 4.15 -15.07
C ASN A 50 11.15 3.25 -15.79
N GLY A 51 10.68 2.33 -16.63
CA GLY A 51 11.53 1.39 -17.35
C GLY A 51 12.18 0.35 -16.42
N ILE A 52 11.89 -0.93 -16.67
CA ILE A 52 12.79 -2.01 -16.23
C ILE A 52 13.60 -2.27 -17.50
N ASP A 53 14.70 -1.55 -17.66
CA ASP A 53 15.70 -1.91 -18.68
C ASP A 53 16.50 -3.13 -18.20
#